data_AF-A0A9P8BCS5-F1
#
_entry.id   AF-A0A9P8BCS5-F1
#
_cell.length_a   1.000
_cell.length_b   1.000
_cell.length_c   1.000
_cell.angle_alpha   90.00
_cell.angle_beta   90.00
_cell.angle_gamma   90.00
#
_symmetry.space_group_name_H-M   'P 1'
#
loop_
_entity.id
_entity.type
_entity.pdbx_description
1 polymer ?
#
loop_
_entity_poly.entity_id
_entity_poly.type
_entity_poly.pdbx_seq_one_letter_code
_entity_poly.pdbx_strand_id
1 'polypeptide(L)'
;MTSAPELDIGWSYDNEFHSPSPFPGCTPLRVHRRVPSHGVPRTIVFSDFEGQALEETLNPPDVDVVKMALIMLIENTKYKNEAYLSTVEQTPDGARNSTGRLSELIKLACEALAREADIQSCDLRREHDASALAYRRQRDAQAADLAYCHNLLAPVNNLPVEVFSNVLIFASVGWSPTGLNHNKALRALATVGKYWKEVVFSTPQLWSTLQENMSPKQVNSAIERSRMTPLDIQFEAGGVYRDVWRRRELFIESISPHAQR
;
A
#
# COMPACT_ATOMS: atom_id res chain seq x y z
N MET A 1 -62.11 -6.75 7.48
CA MET A 1 -61.43 -7.56 6.46
C MET A 1 -60.99 -6.60 5.37
N THR A 2 -59.77 -6.10 5.47
CA THR A 2 -59.21 -5.12 4.54
C THR A 2 -57.74 -5.48 4.38
N SER A 3 -57.41 -5.97 3.18
CA SER A 3 -56.08 -6.40 2.75
C SER A 3 -55.15 -5.20 2.59
N ALA A 4 -53.95 -5.29 3.15
CA ALA A 4 -52.85 -4.38 2.85
C ALA A 4 -52.15 -4.82 1.55
N PRO A 5 -51.67 -3.89 0.70
CA PRO A 5 -50.94 -4.24 -0.51
C PRO A 5 -49.47 -4.55 -0.19
N GLU A 6 -48.95 -5.63 -0.78
CA GLU A 6 -47.53 -5.95 -0.86
C GLU A 6 -46.81 -4.93 -1.76
N LEU A 7 -45.72 -4.36 -1.23
CA LEU A 7 -44.80 -3.48 -1.96
C LEU A 7 -43.56 -4.30 -2.28
N ASP A 8 -43.45 -4.71 -3.54
CA ASP A 8 -42.30 -5.39 -4.13
C ASP A 8 -41.26 -4.33 -4.53
N ILE A 9 -40.12 -4.29 -3.85
CA ILE A 9 -39.00 -3.40 -4.16
C ILE A 9 -37.83 -4.26 -4.59
N GLY A 10 -37.73 -4.49 -5.90
CA GLY A 10 -36.55 -5.04 -6.54
C GLY A 10 -35.42 -4.00 -6.59
N TRP A 11 -34.28 -4.31 -6.00
CA TRP A 11 -33.03 -3.55 -6.19
C TRP A 11 -32.13 -4.30 -7.18
N SER A 12 -31.78 -3.63 -8.27
CA SER A 12 -30.66 -4.00 -9.16
C SER A 12 -29.52 -3.01 -8.89
N TYR A 13 -28.33 -3.50 -8.52
CA TYR A 13 -27.15 -2.67 -8.31
C TYR A 13 -26.25 -2.71 -9.54
N ASP A 14 -26.26 -1.65 -10.33
CA ASP A 14 -25.14 -1.28 -11.20
C ASP A 14 -24.23 -0.33 -10.42
N ASN A 15 -23.03 -0.79 -10.07
CA ASN A 15 -22.06 0.00 -9.30
C ASN A 15 -21.22 0.89 -10.24
N GLU A 16 -21.70 2.09 -10.53
CA GLU A 16 -20.85 3.19 -11.01
C GLU A 16 -20.21 3.90 -9.81
N PHE A 17 -18.89 3.80 -9.67
CA PHE A 17 -18.15 4.53 -8.65
C PHE A 17 -17.72 5.90 -9.18
N HIS A 18 -18.39 6.95 -8.73
CA HIS A 18 -17.90 8.33 -8.86
C HIS A 18 -17.08 8.68 -7.61
N SER A 19 -15.78 8.94 -7.79
CA SER A 19 -14.97 9.57 -6.75
C SER A 19 -15.10 11.09 -6.88
N PRO A 20 -15.62 11.82 -5.87
CA PRO A 20 -15.64 13.27 -5.91
C PRO A 20 -14.22 13.81 -5.75
N SER A 21 -13.80 14.65 -6.69
CA SER A 21 -12.53 15.37 -6.63
C SER A 21 -12.58 16.41 -5.50
N PRO A 22 -11.56 16.51 -4.63
CA PRO A 22 -11.53 17.47 -3.52
C PRO A 22 -11.14 18.90 -3.93
N PHE A 23 -10.93 19.18 -5.22
CA PHE A 23 -10.51 20.51 -5.70
C PHE A 23 -11.52 21.13 -6.68
N PRO A 24 -12.06 22.34 -6.41
CA PRO A 24 -12.94 23.03 -7.35
C PRO A 24 -12.15 23.47 -8.59
N GLY A 25 -12.57 23.00 -9.76
CA GLY A 25 -11.93 23.28 -11.06
C GLY A 25 -11.15 22.12 -11.69
N CYS A 26 -11.00 20.99 -10.99
CA CYS A 26 -10.36 19.79 -11.57
C CYS A 26 -11.41 18.82 -12.12
N THR A 27 -11.36 18.55 -13.43
CA THR A 27 -12.21 17.57 -14.10
C THR A 27 -11.86 16.16 -13.63
N PRO A 28 -12.83 15.33 -13.21
CA PRO A 28 -12.54 13.98 -12.71
C PRO A 28 -12.06 13.05 -13.83
N LEU A 29 -10.99 12.30 -13.55
CA LEU A 29 -10.47 11.22 -14.41
C LEU A 29 -11.48 10.07 -14.49
N ARG A 30 -11.87 9.71 -15.71
CA ARG A 30 -12.84 8.63 -15.98
C ARG A 30 -12.08 7.32 -16.20
N VAL A 31 -12.15 6.42 -15.23
CA VAL A 31 -11.50 5.10 -15.34
C VAL A 31 -12.54 4.06 -15.76
N HIS A 32 -12.48 3.63 -17.03
CA HIS A 32 -13.32 2.54 -17.51
C HIS A 32 -12.65 1.19 -17.22
N ARG A 33 -13.31 0.36 -16.40
CA ARG A 33 -12.86 -1.00 -16.11
C ARG A 33 -13.71 -1.98 -16.91
N ARG A 34 -13.19 -2.53 -18.02
CA ARG A 34 -13.79 -3.69 -18.68
C ARG A 34 -13.11 -4.96 -18.20
N VAL A 35 -13.90 -5.93 -17.77
CA VAL A 35 -13.44 -7.25 -17.31
C VAL A 35 -13.87 -8.29 -18.36
N PRO A 36 -12.93 -8.90 -19.12
CA PRO A 36 -13.24 -10.06 -19.95
C PRO A 36 -13.17 -11.35 -19.11
N SER A 37 -14.01 -12.32 -19.47
CA SER A 37 -14.28 -13.52 -18.69
C SER A 37 -13.17 -14.57 -18.65
N HIS A 38 -12.09 -14.50 -19.45
CA HIS A 38 -11.02 -15.51 -19.42
C HIS A 38 -9.63 -14.89 -19.63
N GLY A 39 -8.69 -15.21 -18.73
CA GLY A 39 -7.47 -14.45 -18.48
C GLY A 39 -6.26 -14.76 -19.36
N VAL A 40 -5.53 -13.70 -19.77
CA VAL A 40 -4.14 -13.28 -19.40
C VAL A 40 -4.06 -11.75 -19.71
N PRO A 41 -2.89 -11.06 -19.64
CA PRO A 41 -2.53 -10.03 -18.66
C PRO A 41 -3.07 -8.61 -18.94
N ARG A 42 -3.03 -7.78 -17.89
CA ARG A 42 -3.59 -6.44 -17.78
C ARG A 42 -2.79 -5.41 -18.58
N THR A 43 -3.47 -4.67 -19.46
CA THR A 43 -3.00 -3.35 -19.92
C THR A 43 -3.96 -2.30 -19.38
N ILE A 44 -3.44 -1.34 -18.61
CA ILE A 44 -4.18 -0.14 -18.21
C ILE A 44 -3.85 0.90 -19.27
N VAL A 45 -4.85 1.31 -20.05
CA VAL A 45 -4.70 2.39 -21.03
C VAL A 45 -5.22 3.66 -20.36
N PHE A 46 -4.37 4.68 -20.31
CA PHE A 46 -4.77 6.03 -19.96
C PHE A 46 -5.05 6.79 -21.25
N SER A 47 -6.21 7.44 -21.32
CA SER A 47 -6.64 8.26 -22.45
C SER A 47 -7.04 9.62 -21.92
N ASP A 48 -6.75 10.67 -22.68
CA ASP A 48 -7.31 11.99 -22.41
C ASP A 48 -8.80 12.07 -22.82
N PHE A 49 -9.40 13.26 -22.68
CA PHE A 49 -10.80 13.50 -23.03
C PHE A 49 -11.08 13.35 -24.54
N GLU A 50 -10.05 13.40 -25.40
CA GLU A 50 -10.17 13.25 -26.86
C GLU A 50 -9.95 11.81 -27.34
N GLY A 51 -9.60 10.89 -26.44
CA GLY A 51 -9.42 9.47 -26.76
C GLY A 51 -8.11 9.16 -27.49
N GLN A 52 -7.13 10.08 -27.48
CA GLN A 52 -5.80 9.77 -27.97
C GLN A 52 -5.02 8.95 -26.94
N ALA A 53 -4.43 7.85 -27.41
CA ALA A 53 -3.46 7.10 -26.62
C ALA A 53 -2.15 7.89 -26.57
N LEU A 54 -1.70 8.22 -25.36
CA LEU A 54 -0.33 8.72 -25.15
C LEU A 54 0.65 7.54 -25.33
N GLU A 55 1.03 7.27 -26.57
CA GLU A 55 2.24 6.51 -26.87
C GLU A 55 3.43 7.45 -26.63
N GLU A 56 3.93 7.44 -25.40
CA GLU A 56 5.23 8.02 -25.08
C GLU A 56 6.30 7.16 -25.77
N THR A 57 6.71 7.60 -26.96
CA THR A 57 7.82 7.02 -27.71
C THR A 57 9.12 7.34 -26.97
N LEU A 58 9.45 6.51 -25.98
CA LEU A 58 10.80 6.40 -25.47
C LEU A 58 11.68 5.88 -26.62
N ASN A 59 12.42 6.78 -27.26
CA ASN A 59 13.59 6.43 -28.05
C ASN A 59 14.65 5.90 -27.07
N PRO A 60 15.07 4.62 -27.11
CA PRO A 60 16.21 4.17 -26.34
C PRO A 60 17.49 4.41 -27.15
N PRO A 61 18.39 5.32 -26.74
CA PRO A 61 19.65 5.55 -27.44
C PRO A 61 20.66 4.39 -27.35
N ASP A 62 20.39 3.30 -26.64
CA ASP A 62 21.37 2.22 -26.41
C ASP A 62 21.28 1.01 -27.36
N VAL A 63 20.17 0.83 -28.07
CA VAL A 63 20.02 -0.34 -28.98
C VAL A 63 20.93 -0.21 -30.20
N ASP A 64 21.20 1.01 -30.65
CA ASP A 64 22.02 1.27 -31.84
C ASP A 64 23.51 1.11 -31.58
N VAL A 65 23.98 1.38 -30.35
CA VAL A 65 25.38 1.19 -29.96
C VAL A 65 25.72 -0.30 -29.87
N VAL A 66 24.83 -1.10 -29.27
CA VAL A 66 25.01 -2.56 -29.18
C VAL A 66 24.90 -3.21 -30.56
N LYS A 67 23.96 -2.75 -31.41
CA LYS A 67 23.88 -3.20 -32.82
C LYS A 67 25.14 -2.84 -33.60
N MET A 68 25.67 -1.63 -33.47
CA MET A 68 26.90 -1.22 -34.15
C MET A 68 28.12 -2.01 -33.67
N ALA A 69 28.25 -2.24 -32.36
CA ALA A 69 29.33 -3.07 -31.82
C ALA A 69 29.25 -4.52 -32.34
N LEU A 70 28.04 -5.09 -32.43
CA LEU A 70 27.83 -6.43 -32.98
C LEU A 70 28.15 -6.48 -34.47
N ILE A 71 27.72 -5.48 -35.26
CA ILE A 71 28.03 -5.36 -36.70
C ILE A 71 29.55 -5.27 -36.89
N MET A 72 30.25 -4.42 -36.13
CA MET A 72 31.70 -4.31 -36.23
C MET A 72 32.44 -5.60 -35.84
N LEU A 73 31.94 -6.35 -34.85
CA LEU A 73 32.50 -7.66 -34.48
C LEU A 73 32.28 -8.71 -35.58
N ILE A 74 31.10 -8.72 -36.21
CA ILE A 74 30.77 -9.59 -37.34
C ILE A 74 31.64 -9.26 -38.57
N GLU A 75 31.86 -7.97 -38.86
CA GLU A 75 32.69 -7.55 -39.99
C GLU A 75 34.18 -7.83 -39.78
N ASN A 76 34.69 -7.61 -38.56
CA ASN A 76 36.09 -7.88 -38.24
C ASN A 76 36.40 -9.39 -38.22
N THR A 77 35.43 -10.22 -37.81
CA THR A 77 35.55 -11.70 -37.89
C THR A 77 35.46 -12.22 -39.32
N LYS A 78 34.64 -11.61 -40.19
CA LYS A 78 34.65 -11.88 -41.63
C LYS A 78 36.03 -11.60 -42.26
N TYR A 79 36.59 -10.43 -41.99
CA TYR A 79 37.86 -10.01 -42.59
C TYR A 79 39.04 -10.90 -42.18
N LYS A 80 39.09 -11.34 -40.92
CA LYS A 80 40.12 -12.28 -40.43
C LYS A 80 39.93 -13.70 -40.95
N ASN A 81 38.70 -14.14 -41.20
CA ASN A 81 38.43 -15.46 -41.77
C ASN A 81 38.84 -15.55 -43.24
N GLU A 82 38.65 -14.50 -44.05
CA GLU A 82 39.11 -14.50 -45.46
C GLU A 82 40.64 -14.60 -45.56
N ALA A 83 41.38 -13.91 -44.68
CA ALA A 83 42.83 -14.02 -44.61
C ALA A 83 43.33 -15.37 -44.07
N TYR A 84 42.57 -16.03 -43.19
CA TYR A 84 42.93 -17.34 -42.63
C TYR A 84 42.57 -18.48 -43.60
N LEU A 85 41.43 -18.36 -44.30
CA LEU A 85 40.99 -19.32 -45.33
C LEU A 85 41.96 -19.35 -46.52
N SER A 86 42.58 -18.23 -46.89
CA SER A 86 43.60 -18.22 -47.95
C SER A 86 44.90 -18.96 -47.59
N THR A 87 45.15 -19.25 -46.31
CA THR A 87 46.35 -19.96 -45.83
C THR A 87 46.14 -21.43 -45.48
N VAL A 88 44.89 -21.88 -45.32
CA VAL A 88 44.56 -23.22 -44.80
C VAL A 88 44.20 -24.24 -45.90
N GLU A 89 44.15 -23.83 -47.17
CA GLU A 89 43.84 -24.70 -48.33
C GLU A 89 44.84 -25.86 -48.61
N GLN A 90 45.83 -26.13 -47.75
CA GLN A 90 46.86 -27.16 -48.01
C GLN A 90 46.82 -28.41 -47.11
N THR A 91 45.88 -28.57 -46.16
CA THR A 91 45.77 -29.84 -45.40
C THR A 91 44.30 -30.28 -45.16
N PRO A 92 43.84 -31.41 -45.75
CA PRO A 92 42.42 -31.81 -45.73
C PRO A 92 41.85 -32.23 -44.36
N ASP A 93 42.68 -32.67 -43.41
CA ASP A 93 42.21 -33.25 -42.14
C ASP A 93 42.05 -32.24 -40.99
N GLY A 94 42.52 -30.99 -41.13
CA GLY A 94 42.47 -29.97 -40.06
C GLY A 94 41.18 -29.14 -39.99
N ALA A 95 40.41 -29.04 -41.07
CA ALA A 95 39.32 -28.08 -41.23
C ALA A 95 38.04 -28.42 -40.41
N ARG A 96 37.84 -29.69 -40.03
CA ARG A 96 36.70 -30.10 -39.20
C ARG A 96 36.83 -29.71 -37.73
N ASN A 97 38.06 -29.58 -37.21
CA ASN A 97 38.28 -29.21 -35.80
C ASN A 97 38.28 -27.70 -35.56
N SER A 98 38.59 -26.87 -36.56
CA SER A 98 38.62 -25.41 -36.44
C SER A 98 37.22 -24.79 -36.43
N THR A 99 36.31 -25.32 -37.25
CA THR A 99 34.91 -24.87 -37.33
C THR A 99 34.14 -25.13 -36.03
N GLY A 100 34.38 -26.27 -35.38
CA GLY A 100 33.83 -26.57 -34.06
C GLY A 100 34.28 -25.59 -32.97
N ARG A 101 35.58 -25.27 -32.91
CA ARG A 101 36.13 -24.31 -31.94
C ARG A 101 35.62 -22.88 -32.15
N LEU A 102 35.46 -22.45 -33.39
CA LEU A 102 34.92 -21.11 -33.69
C LEU A 102 33.45 -21.00 -33.26
N SER A 103 32.64 -22.04 -33.53
CA SER A 103 31.24 -22.09 -33.09
C SER A 103 31.12 -22.03 -31.56
N GLU A 104 31.98 -22.74 -30.84
CA GLU A 104 32.01 -22.73 -29.38
C GLU A 104 32.41 -21.35 -28.82
N LEU A 105 33.40 -20.68 -29.42
CA LEU A 105 33.80 -19.32 -29.05
C LEU A 105 32.71 -18.29 -29.32
N ILE A 106 32.01 -18.38 -30.45
CA ILE A 106 30.87 -17.50 -30.76
C ILE A 106 29.75 -17.70 -29.75
N LYS A 107 29.42 -18.96 -29.42
CA LYS A 107 28.40 -19.26 -28.41
C LYS A 107 28.78 -18.68 -27.05
N LEU A 108 30.03 -18.86 -26.61
CA LEU A 108 30.52 -18.34 -25.34
C LEU A 108 30.51 -16.80 -25.30
N ALA A 109 30.86 -16.14 -26.40
CA ALA A 109 30.79 -14.69 -26.53
C ALA A 109 29.33 -14.18 -26.48
N CYS A 110 28.41 -14.83 -27.18
CA CYS A 110 26.99 -14.49 -27.11
C CYS A 110 26.42 -14.67 -25.70
N GLU A 111 26.78 -15.75 -25.00
CA GLU A 111 26.38 -15.95 -23.60
C GLU A 111 26.96 -14.89 -22.66
N ALA A 112 28.21 -14.49 -22.86
CA ALA A 112 28.84 -13.43 -22.08
C ALA A 112 28.14 -12.07 -22.30
N LEU A 113 27.84 -11.72 -23.57
CA LEU A 113 27.10 -10.50 -23.91
C LEU A 113 25.68 -10.51 -23.34
N ALA A 114 24.99 -11.65 -23.38
CA ALA A 114 23.66 -11.77 -22.79
C ALA A 114 23.68 -11.60 -21.26
N ARG A 115 24.69 -12.16 -20.57
CA ARG A 115 24.87 -11.96 -19.13
C ARG A 115 25.17 -10.51 -18.79
N GLU A 116 26.03 -9.85 -19.57
CA GLU A 116 26.35 -8.43 -19.37
C GLU A 116 25.10 -7.55 -19.54
N ALA A 117 24.30 -7.78 -20.57
CA ALA A 117 23.04 -7.05 -20.78
C ALA A 117 22.03 -7.28 -19.65
N ASP A 118 21.98 -8.49 -19.08
CA ASP A 118 21.11 -8.81 -17.94
C ASP A 118 21.58 -8.11 -16.65
N ILE A 119 22.89 -8.06 -16.41
CA ILE A 119 23.49 -7.31 -15.29
C ILE A 119 23.16 -5.81 -15.41
N GLN A 120 23.38 -5.22 -16.59
CA GLN A 120 23.05 -3.81 -16.83
C GLN A 120 21.56 -3.52 -16.65
N SER A 121 20.70 -4.42 -17.13
CA SER A 121 19.24 -4.32 -16.92
C SER A 121 18.86 -4.40 -15.45
N CYS A 122 19.54 -5.25 -14.66
CA CYS A 122 19.33 -5.34 -13.23
C CYS A 122 19.78 -4.07 -12.49
N ASP A 123 20.90 -3.48 -12.88
CA ASP A 123 21.43 -2.28 -12.24
C ASP A 123 20.57 -1.04 -12.53
N LEU A 124 20.09 -0.88 -13.77
CA LEU A 124 19.14 0.18 -14.13
C LEU A 124 17.83 0.07 -13.34
N ARG A 125 17.30 -1.15 -13.15
CA ARG A 125 16.10 -1.37 -12.31
C ARG A 125 16.33 -0.98 -10.86
N ARG A 126 17.48 -1.34 -10.29
CA ARG A 126 17.84 -0.99 -8.91
C ARG A 126 17.94 0.52 -8.73
N GLU A 127 18.55 1.23 -9.69
CA GLU A 127 18.66 2.68 -9.65
C GLU A 127 17.30 3.37 -9.77
N HIS A 128 16.44 2.89 -10.66
CA HIS A 128 15.06 3.37 -10.79
C HIS A 128 14.26 3.13 -9.50
N ASP A 129 14.34 1.94 -8.90
CA ASP A 129 13.65 1.62 -7.65
C ASP A 129 14.17 2.45 -6.47
N ALA A 130 15.48 2.68 -6.40
CA ALA A 130 16.11 3.55 -5.40
C ALA A 130 15.63 5.00 -5.55
N SER A 131 15.57 5.51 -6.78
CA SER A 131 15.07 6.86 -7.08
C SER A 131 13.59 7.00 -6.73
N ALA A 132 12.76 6.01 -7.07
CA ALA A 132 11.34 5.99 -6.72
C ALA A 132 11.11 5.95 -5.20
N LEU A 133 11.94 5.19 -4.47
CA LEU A 133 11.89 5.16 -3.00
C LEU A 133 12.33 6.50 -2.39
N ALA A 134 13.38 7.13 -2.90
CA ALA A 134 13.83 8.44 -2.44
C ALA A 134 12.75 9.51 -2.64
N TYR A 135 12.11 9.53 -3.81
CA TYR A 135 11.01 10.45 -4.11
C TYR A 135 9.80 10.23 -3.18
N ARG A 136 9.41 8.97 -2.92
CA ARG A 136 8.34 8.67 -1.94
C ARG A 136 8.67 9.20 -0.55
N ARG A 137 9.89 8.97 -0.05
CA ARG A 137 10.33 9.47 1.25
C ARG A 137 10.28 10.99 1.33
N GLN A 138 10.71 11.69 0.27
CA GLN A 138 10.64 13.15 0.21
C GLN A 138 9.19 13.65 0.27
N ARG A 139 8.29 13.02 -0.50
CA ARG A 139 6.86 13.35 -0.46
C ARG A 139 6.24 13.11 0.90
N ASP A 140 6.55 11.97 1.52
CA ASP A 140 6.03 11.62 2.85
C ASP A 140 6.53 12.60 3.91
N ALA A 141 7.79 13.05 3.81
CA ALA A 141 8.35 14.07 4.68
C ALA A 141 7.62 15.42 4.52
N GLN A 142 7.40 15.88 3.28
CA GLN A 142 6.65 17.12 3.01
C GLN A 142 5.21 17.03 3.50
N ALA A 143 4.54 15.89 3.31
CA ALA A 143 3.19 15.66 3.82
C ALA A 143 3.15 15.68 5.35
N ALA A 144 4.15 15.10 6.01
CA ALA A 144 4.28 15.15 7.46
C ALA A 144 4.51 16.57 7.98
N ASP A 145 5.34 17.37 7.31
CA ASP A 145 5.59 18.77 7.67
C ASP A 145 4.34 19.63 7.53
N LEU A 146 3.59 19.48 6.43
CA LEU A 146 2.31 20.17 6.23
C LEU A 146 1.27 19.76 7.27
N ALA A 147 1.16 18.46 7.56
CA ALA A 147 0.26 17.96 8.59
C ALA A 147 0.64 18.50 9.98
N TYR A 148 1.93 18.61 10.27
CA TYR A 148 2.42 19.20 11.51
C TYR A 148 2.03 20.68 11.63
N CYS A 149 2.29 21.49 10.61
CA CYS A 149 1.91 22.90 10.58
C CYS A 149 0.39 23.09 10.68
N HIS A 150 -0.39 22.30 9.94
CA HIS A 150 -1.84 22.33 10.00
C HIS A 150 -2.34 22.02 11.42
N ASN A 151 -1.82 20.96 12.04
CA ASN A 151 -2.18 20.61 13.41
C ASN A 151 -1.79 21.72 14.39
N LEU A 152 -0.59 22.30 14.28
CA LEU A 152 -0.17 23.40 15.15
C LEU A 152 -1.12 24.61 15.09
N LEU A 153 -1.69 24.88 13.91
CA LEU A 153 -2.60 26.00 13.68
C LEU A 153 -4.08 25.66 13.90
N ALA A 154 -4.42 24.39 14.12
CA ALA A 154 -5.80 23.96 14.30
C ALA A 154 -6.37 24.55 15.60
N PRO A 155 -7.51 25.27 15.57
CA PRO A 155 -8.07 25.91 16.77
C PRO A 155 -8.31 24.96 17.94
N VAL A 156 -8.61 23.70 17.64
CA VAL A 156 -8.83 22.64 18.64
C VAL A 156 -7.60 22.39 19.53
N ASN A 157 -6.38 22.62 19.00
CA ASN A 157 -5.14 22.42 19.74
C ASN A 157 -4.79 23.60 20.67
N ASN A 158 -5.51 24.71 20.54
CA ASN A 158 -5.37 25.88 21.41
C ASN A 158 -6.42 25.91 22.53
N LEU A 159 -7.29 24.90 22.61
CA LEU A 159 -8.26 24.79 23.69
C LEU A 159 -7.55 24.42 25.00
N PRO A 160 -7.96 24.99 26.15
CA PRO A 160 -7.52 24.51 27.46
C PRO A 160 -7.78 23.01 27.59
N VAL A 161 -6.88 22.31 28.29
CA VAL A 161 -6.90 20.85 28.40
C VAL A 161 -8.24 20.34 28.93
N GLU A 162 -8.89 21.08 29.83
CA GLU A 162 -10.17 20.73 30.45
C GLU A 162 -11.33 20.80 29.44
N VAL A 163 -11.32 21.82 28.58
CA VAL A 163 -12.34 21.97 27.53
C VAL A 163 -12.14 20.88 26.50
N PHE A 164 -10.89 20.65 26.10
CA PHE A 164 -10.57 19.65 25.11
C PHE A 164 -10.87 18.23 25.61
N SER A 165 -10.52 17.89 26.85
CA SER A 165 -10.84 16.60 27.47
C SER A 165 -12.35 16.38 27.53
N ASN A 166 -13.14 17.41 27.87
CA ASN A 166 -14.60 17.33 27.87
C ASN A 166 -15.13 17.03 26.47
N VAL A 167 -14.65 17.73 25.44
CA VAL A 167 -15.02 17.45 24.04
C VAL A 167 -14.73 15.99 23.67
N LEU A 168 -13.57 15.46 24.07
CA LEU A 168 -13.23 14.05 23.83
C LEU A 168 -14.17 13.09 24.57
N ILE A 169 -14.51 13.37 25.83
CA ILE A 169 -15.45 12.56 26.62
C ILE A 169 -16.81 12.54 25.92
N PHE A 170 -17.36 13.71 25.58
CA PHE A 170 -18.65 13.81 24.87
C PHE A 170 -18.64 13.09 23.52
N ALA A 171 -17.58 13.28 22.73
CA ALA A 171 -17.42 12.61 21.44
C ALA A 171 -17.35 11.08 21.60
N SER A 172 -16.73 10.60 22.68
CA SER A 172 -16.55 9.17 22.92
C SER A 172 -17.82 8.43 23.34
N VAL A 173 -18.74 9.10 24.04
CA VAL A 173 -20.02 8.51 24.48
C VAL A 173 -20.96 8.25 23.29
N GLY A 174 -20.85 9.02 22.20
CA GLY A 174 -21.70 8.89 21.01
C GLY A 174 -21.10 8.10 19.85
N TRP A 175 -19.81 7.75 19.91
CA TRP A 175 -19.09 7.09 18.82
C TRP A 175 -19.26 5.56 18.89
N SER A 176 -20.46 5.06 18.55
CA SER A 176 -20.63 3.66 18.14
C SER A 176 -21.47 3.43 16.87
N PRO A 177 -21.38 4.25 15.80
CA PRO A 177 -22.02 3.89 14.53
C PRO A 177 -21.20 2.86 13.72
N THR A 178 -19.92 2.63 14.03
CA THR A 178 -19.02 1.81 13.20
C THR A 178 -18.55 0.51 13.85
N GLY A 179 -19.05 0.17 15.06
CA GLY A 179 -18.59 -1.02 15.80
C GLY A 179 -17.12 -0.96 16.23
N LEU A 180 -16.46 0.20 16.13
CA LEU A 180 -15.13 0.40 16.67
C LEU A 180 -15.20 0.38 18.20
N ASN A 181 -14.46 -0.54 18.81
CA ASN A 181 -14.27 -0.56 20.26
C ASN A 181 -13.73 0.80 20.74
N HIS A 182 -14.32 1.35 21.80
CA HIS A 182 -13.99 2.64 22.42
C HIS A 182 -12.47 2.81 22.65
N ASN A 183 -11.81 1.77 23.16
CA ASN A 183 -10.36 1.76 23.38
C ASN A 183 -9.55 1.93 22.09
N LYS A 184 -10.04 1.39 20.96
CA LYS A 184 -9.41 1.60 19.65
C LYS A 184 -9.58 3.03 19.19
N ALA A 185 -10.75 3.63 19.40
CA ALA A 185 -11.00 5.04 19.09
C ALA A 185 -10.04 5.94 19.88
N LEU A 186 -9.91 5.76 21.20
CA LEU A 186 -8.96 6.53 22.01
C LEU A 186 -7.51 6.39 21.53
N ARG A 187 -7.09 5.19 21.11
CA ARG A 187 -5.75 4.98 20.55
C ARG A 187 -5.57 5.70 19.22
N ALA A 188 -6.58 5.71 18.36
CA ALA A 188 -6.55 6.46 17.10
C ALA A 188 -6.48 7.96 17.36
N LEU A 189 -7.23 8.47 18.35
CA LEU A 189 -7.13 9.87 18.79
C LEU A 189 -5.73 10.21 19.29
N ALA A 190 -5.08 9.30 20.02
CA ALA A 190 -3.71 9.48 20.48
C ALA A 190 -2.66 9.46 19.35
N THR A 191 -3.01 9.09 18.12
CA THR A 191 -2.11 9.18 16.95
C THR A 191 -2.19 10.52 16.22
N VAL A 192 -3.17 11.38 16.52
CA VAL A 192 -3.35 12.68 15.83
C VAL A 192 -2.18 13.63 16.10
N GLY A 193 -1.66 13.66 17.32
CA GLY A 193 -0.54 14.53 17.68
C GLY A 193 -0.10 14.36 19.13
N LYS A 194 1.04 14.98 19.48
CA LYS A 194 1.60 14.93 20.84
C LYS A 194 0.63 15.46 21.89
N TYR A 195 -0.02 16.59 21.61
CA TYR A 195 -1.02 17.19 22.51
C TYR A 195 -2.22 16.27 22.74
N TRP A 196 -2.83 15.73 21.67
CA TRP A 196 -3.97 14.80 21.78
C TRP A 196 -3.59 13.55 22.57
N LYS A 197 -2.40 12.99 22.31
CA LYS A 197 -1.87 11.85 23.05
C LYS A 197 -1.76 12.15 24.54
N GLU A 198 -1.22 13.30 24.91
CA GLU A 198 -1.07 13.72 26.29
C GLU A 198 -2.43 13.90 26.97
N VAL A 199 -3.38 14.60 26.34
CA VAL A 199 -4.73 14.78 26.89
C VAL A 199 -5.46 13.45 27.05
N VAL A 200 -5.42 12.59 26.04
CA VAL A 200 -6.04 11.26 26.08
C VAL A 200 -5.47 10.42 27.24
N PHE A 201 -4.16 10.43 27.45
CA PHE A 201 -3.54 9.62 28.50
C PHE A 201 -3.55 10.25 29.90
N SER A 202 -3.72 11.57 29.99
CA SER A 202 -3.82 12.28 31.27
C SER A 202 -5.25 12.38 31.80
N THR A 203 -6.27 12.15 30.96
CA THR A 203 -7.69 12.21 31.33
C THR A 203 -8.23 10.82 31.71
N PRO A 204 -8.36 10.49 33.00
CA PRO A 204 -8.72 9.13 33.43
C PRO A 204 -10.15 8.72 33.03
N GLN A 205 -11.06 9.69 32.93
CA GLN A 205 -12.47 9.49 32.53
C GLN A 205 -12.62 8.95 31.11
N LEU A 206 -11.66 9.17 30.21
CA LEU A 206 -11.72 8.55 28.88
C LEU A 206 -11.54 7.02 28.99
N TRP A 207 -10.85 6.53 30.02
CA TRP A 207 -10.51 5.12 30.19
C TRP A 207 -11.48 4.38 31.13
N SER A 208 -12.51 5.05 31.65
CA SER A 208 -13.46 4.43 32.57
C SER A 208 -14.44 3.48 31.89
N THR A 209 -14.66 3.62 30.57
CA THR A 209 -15.57 2.75 29.83
C THR A 209 -14.87 1.46 29.40
N LEU A 210 -15.33 0.34 29.93
CA LEU A 210 -14.88 -1.02 29.60
C LEU A 210 -15.95 -1.72 28.77
N GLN A 211 -15.51 -2.40 27.70
CA GLN A 211 -16.40 -3.11 26.79
C GLN A 211 -16.05 -4.60 26.80
N GLU A 212 -17.07 -5.46 26.74
CA GLU A 212 -16.93 -6.92 26.77
C GLU A 212 -15.97 -7.48 25.70
N ASN A 213 -15.85 -6.80 24.55
CA ASN A 213 -14.97 -7.22 23.46
C ASN A 213 -13.48 -6.85 23.67
N MET A 214 -13.12 -6.26 24.82
CA MET A 214 -11.73 -5.96 25.17
C MET A 214 -10.97 -7.21 25.60
N SER A 215 -9.73 -7.35 25.14
CA SER A 215 -8.82 -8.37 25.68
C SER A 215 -8.43 -8.05 27.14
N PRO A 216 -8.06 -9.05 27.96
CA PRO A 216 -7.63 -8.80 29.35
C PRO A 216 -6.51 -7.78 29.48
N LYS A 217 -5.56 -7.74 28.53
CA LYS A 217 -4.49 -6.73 28.49
C LYS A 217 -5.04 -5.31 28.29
N GLN A 218 -6.07 -5.15 27.47
CA GLN A 218 -6.72 -3.85 27.25
C GLN A 218 -7.52 -3.42 28.47
N VAL A 219 -8.24 -4.34 29.10
CA VAL A 219 -8.98 -4.09 30.35
C VAL A 219 -8.02 -3.60 31.43
N ASN A 220 -6.94 -4.33 31.69
CA ASN A 220 -5.95 -3.93 32.70
C ASN A 220 -5.33 -2.56 32.39
N SER A 221 -4.99 -2.30 31.11
CA SER A 221 -4.46 -1.00 30.71
C SER A 221 -5.48 0.14 30.92
N ALA A 222 -6.76 -0.12 30.67
CA ALA A 222 -7.82 0.86 30.87
C ALA A 222 -8.09 1.13 32.36
N ILE A 223 -8.14 0.07 33.18
CA ILE A 223 -8.29 0.16 34.64
C ILE A 223 -7.10 0.89 35.28
N GLU A 224 -5.88 0.64 34.83
CA GLU A 224 -4.69 1.36 35.31
C GLU A 224 -4.81 2.87 35.01
N ARG A 225 -5.24 3.22 33.79
CA ARG A 225 -5.36 4.60 33.33
C ARG A 225 -6.57 5.33 33.88
N SER A 226 -7.67 4.64 34.18
CA SER A 226 -8.87 5.24 34.76
C SER A 226 -8.67 5.67 36.22
N ARG A 227 -7.60 5.18 36.88
CA ARG A 227 -7.25 5.48 38.27
C ARG A 227 -8.44 5.20 39.19
N MET A 228 -8.90 6.18 39.97
CA MET A 228 -10.04 6.07 40.88
C MET A 228 -11.35 6.56 40.25
N THR A 229 -11.40 6.70 38.93
CA THR A 229 -12.63 7.12 38.25
C THR A 229 -13.63 5.96 38.24
N PRO A 230 -14.93 6.19 38.53
CA PRO A 230 -15.96 5.17 38.44
C PRO A 230 -15.94 4.50 37.06
N LEU A 231 -15.91 3.17 37.04
CA LEU A 231 -15.89 2.38 35.81
C LEU A 231 -17.30 2.22 35.24
N ASP A 232 -17.44 2.40 33.93
CA ASP A 232 -18.66 2.11 33.18
C ASP A 232 -18.46 0.81 32.38
N ILE A 233 -19.23 -0.22 32.70
CA ILE A 233 -19.08 -1.55 32.10
C ILE A 233 -20.22 -1.76 31.11
N GLN A 234 -19.88 -1.84 29.83
CA GLN A 234 -20.83 -2.01 28.74
C GLN A 234 -20.79 -3.45 28.21
N PHE A 235 -21.95 -4.10 28.24
CA PHE A 235 -22.17 -5.41 27.63
C PHE A 235 -22.92 -5.24 26.30
N GLU A 236 -22.45 -5.91 25.26
CA GLU A 236 -23.09 -5.82 23.94
C GLU A 236 -24.20 -6.88 23.86
N ALA A 237 -25.46 -6.45 23.77
CA ALA A 237 -26.61 -7.35 23.85
C ALA A 237 -26.84 -8.27 22.63
N GLY A 238 -25.88 -8.36 21.69
CA GLY A 238 -26.12 -8.91 20.34
C GLY A 238 -25.41 -10.21 19.95
N GLY A 239 -24.60 -10.81 20.82
CA GLY A 239 -23.77 -11.96 20.44
C GLY A 239 -24.44 -13.33 20.62
N VAL A 240 -24.99 -13.93 19.54
CA VAL A 240 -25.64 -15.28 19.59
C VAL A 240 -24.62 -16.45 19.62
N TYR A 241 -23.32 -16.19 19.72
CA TYR A 241 -22.29 -17.24 19.55
C TYR A 241 -21.67 -17.72 20.87
N ARG A 242 -21.40 -19.03 20.99
CA ARG A 242 -20.71 -19.65 22.16
C ARG A 242 -19.39 -18.97 22.53
N ASP A 243 -18.67 -18.41 21.55
CA ASP A 243 -17.40 -17.71 21.78
C ASP A 243 -17.54 -16.38 22.53
N VAL A 244 -18.77 -15.88 22.66
CA VAL A 244 -19.09 -14.68 23.45
C VAL A 244 -19.01 -15.01 24.93
N TRP A 245 -19.55 -16.16 25.36
CA TRP A 245 -19.55 -16.57 26.77
C TRP A 245 -18.15 -16.73 27.34
N ARG A 246 -17.24 -17.45 26.65
CA ARG A 246 -15.86 -17.59 27.11
C ARG A 246 -15.14 -16.24 27.20
N ARG A 247 -15.37 -15.33 26.24
CA ARG A 247 -14.79 -13.98 26.30
C ARG A 247 -15.35 -13.16 27.47
N ARG A 248 -16.65 -13.29 27.73
CA ARG A 248 -17.32 -12.65 28.85
C ARG A 248 -16.77 -13.12 30.20
N GLU A 249 -16.54 -14.41 30.37
CA GLU A 249 -15.92 -14.96 31.59
C GLU A 249 -14.52 -14.38 31.80
N LEU A 250 -13.65 -14.42 30.78
CA LEU A 250 -12.31 -13.83 30.85
C LEU A 250 -12.34 -12.32 31.13
N PHE A 251 -13.32 -11.62 30.54
CA PHE A 251 -13.54 -10.21 30.81
C PHE A 251 -13.95 -9.97 32.27
N ILE A 252 -14.93 -10.72 32.79
CA ILE A 252 -15.40 -10.65 34.19
C ILE A 252 -14.25 -10.98 35.15
N GLU A 253 -13.49 -12.04 34.88
CA GLU A 253 -12.30 -12.41 35.65
C GLU A 253 -11.27 -11.29 35.71
N SER A 254 -11.08 -10.57 34.60
CA SER A 254 -10.13 -9.44 34.55
C SER A 254 -10.59 -8.21 35.33
N ILE A 255 -11.89 -7.97 35.46
CA ILE A 255 -12.44 -6.82 36.21
C ILE A 255 -12.72 -7.14 37.68
N SER A 256 -12.94 -8.42 38.03
CA SER A 256 -13.33 -8.87 39.37
C SER A 256 -12.40 -8.38 40.50
N PRO A 257 -11.05 -8.40 40.34
CA PRO A 257 -10.14 -7.86 41.35
C PRO A 257 -10.33 -6.36 41.65
N HIS A 258 -11.04 -5.64 40.78
CA HIS A 258 -11.24 -4.20 40.85
C HIS A 258 -12.66 -3.80 41.26
N ALA A 259 -13.52 -4.76 41.62
CA ALA A 259 -14.92 -4.51 41.96
C ALA A 259 -15.14 -3.63 43.21
N GLN A 260 -14.10 -3.43 44.02
CA GLN A 260 -14.15 -2.62 45.26
C GLN A 260 -13.62 -1.18 45.09
N ARG A 261 -13.22 -0.78 43.87
CA ARG A 261 -12.85 0.61 43.59
C ARG A 261 -14.06 1.53 43.63
#